data_AF-A0A7S4V3C2-F1
#
_entry.id   AF-A0A7S4V3C2-F1
#
_cell.length_a   1.000
_cell.length_b   1.000
_cell.length_c   1.000
_cell.angle_alpha   90.00
_cell.angle_beta   90.00
_cell.angle_gamma   90.00
#
_symmetry.space_group_name_H-M   'P 1'
#
loop_
_entity.id
_entity.type
_entity.pdbx_description
1 polymer ?
#
loop_
_entity_poly.entity_id
_entity_poly.type
_entity_poly.pdbx_seq_one_letter_code
_entity_poly.pdbx_strand_id
1 'polypeptide(L)'
;MSNPKRQRKLIAGALVLIPGFLLMLSMVALPLPSTMEDVEIAYTEILPVDYDESVLKPLEKMAETKDYGQCTVRNAIFPAHPIEPCFSASYPGSGAKMTWLLIEAITGLQTHNDITFEGKQHAVTTKTHYPSKEGHLLDGHETVPRAIVVLRQPLNALPSYFNYLYEMENQLENHSTRAPIEAWIKWRDTYLQQELEAWRNFVDYWMQKYTPVNRLLASFEKLTDDVMGPAETTRVAEFLSRSEGVHTCPPELIPCVWHKVVKYKDSNSSGNEGRRLQVVDASDAERGPGLANFQIDPTKFALSDPTQPNSQRSGPEYIPPYTQEQFDSVKVILNGLIEKYSHEKSLVPILESYIDGVDKRKEELKMEGN
;
A
#
# COMPACT_ATOMS: atom_id res chain seq x y z
N MET A 1 -41.04 -44.39 -16.38
CA MET A 1 -39.97 -44.68 -15.40
C MET A 1 -40.07 -43.65 -14.28
N SER A 2 -40.68 -44.02 -13.16
CA SER A 2 -40.91 -43.18 -11.98
C SER A 2 -39.73 -43.33 -11.01
N ASN A 3 -39.17 -42.24 -10.50
CA ASN A 3 -38.16 -42.27 -9.44
C ASN A 3 -38.63 -41.42 -8.24
N PRO A 4 -38.57 -41.92 -6.98
CA PRO A 4 -39.39 -41.42 -5.88
C PRO A 4 -38.66 -40.52 -4.86
N LYS A 5 -39.46 -39.65 -4.24
CA LYS A 5 -39.51 -39.27 -2.82
C LYS A 5 -38.18 -38.96 -2.10
N ARG A 6 -37.91 -37.67 -1.92
CA ARG A 6 -36.97 -37.11 -0.93
C ARG A 6 -37.67 -37.01 0.43
N GLN A 7 -37.26 -37.83 1.40
CA GLN A 7 -37.70 -37.74 2.80
C GLN A 7 -37.03 -36.54 3.50
N ARG A 8 -37.84 -35.68 4.13
CA ARG A 8 -37.40 -34.68 5.11
C ARG A 8 -37.31 -35.35 6.48
N LYS A 9 -36.13 -35.34 7.11
CA LYS A 9 -35.98 -35.68 8.53
C LYS A 9 -36.07 -34.41 9.37
N LEU A 10 -37.06 -34.40 10.26
CA LEU A 10 -37.18 -33.51 11.42
C LEU A 10 -36.03 -33.83 12.38
N ILE A 11 -35.32 -32.81 12.86
CA ILE A 11 -34.45 -32.92 14.03
C ILE A 11 -35.18 -32.23 15.18
N ALA A 12 -35.63 -33.06 16.12
CA ALA A 12 -36.16 -32.68 17.41
C ALA A 12 -35.01 -32.28 18.36
N GLY A 13 -35.31 -31.34 19.24
CA GLY A 13 -34.34 -30.69 20.12
C GLY A 13 -33.75 -31.58 21.22
N ALA A 14 -32.63 -31.08 21.75
CA ALA A 14 -32.11 -31.46 23.05
C ALA A 14 -31.78 -30.16 23.79
N LEU A 15 -32.62 -29.84 24.77
CA LEU A 15 -32.39 -28.80 25.77
C LEU A 15 -31.40 -29.40 26.79
N VAL A 16 -30.15 -28.94 26.82
CA VAL A 16 -29.17 -29.33 27.84
C VAL A 16 -29.07 -28.18 28.84
N LEU A 17 -29.59 -28.42 30.05
CA LEU A 17 -29.38 -27.59 31.22
C LEU A 17 -27.95 -27.80 31.73
N ILE A 18 -27.14 -26.74 31.70
CA ILE A 18 -25.80 -26.73 32.33
C ILE A 18 -25.95 -26.09 33.72
N PRO A 19 -25.59 -26.79 34.82
CA PRO A 19 -25.58 -26.23 36.16
C PRO A 19 -24.36 -25.33 36.37
N GLY A 20 -24.56 -24.31 37.20
CA GLY A 20 -23.66 -23.18 37.39
C GLY A 20 -22.22 -23.55 37.76
N PHE A 21 -21.30 -22.83 37.11
CA PHE A 21 -19.93 -22.64 37.59
C PHE A 21 -19.78 -21.17 37.98
N LEU A 22 -19.82 -20.93 39.28
CA LEU A 22 -19.52 -19.64 39.90
C LEU A 22 -18.00 -19.44 39.87
N LEU A 23 -17.47 -18.84 38.81
CA LEU A 23 -16.07 -18.45 38.71
C LEU A 23 -15.89 -17.09 39.39
N MET A 24 -15.30 -17.12 40.59
CA MET A 24 -14.79 -15.95 41.29
C MET A 24 -13.69 -15.31 40.46
N LEU A 25 -14.03 -14.29 39.66
CA LEU A 25 -13.05 -13.35 39.10
C LEU A 25 -12.50 -12.51 40.25
N SER A 26 -11.29 -12.84 40.71
CA SER A 26 -10.45 -11.89 41.44
C SER A 26 -10.03 -10.80 40.47
N MET A 27 -10.67 -9.63 40.55
CA MET A 27 -10.23 -8.43 39.88
C MET A 27 -8.89 -7.99 40.47
N VAL A 28 -7.80 -8.35 39.79
CA VAL A 28 -6.53 -7.63 39.94
C VAL A 28 -6.72 -6.31 39.21
N ALA A 29 -7.00 -5.25 39.96
CA ALA A 29 -7.01 -3.89 39.44
C ALA A 29 -5.58 -3.54 38.99
N LEU A 30 -5.33 -3.60 37.69
CA LEU A 30 -4.16 -2.94 37.12
C LEU A 30 -4.34 -1.43 37.27
N PRO A 31 -3.33 -0.69 37.72
CA PRO A 31 -3.42 0.76 37.85
C PRO A 31 -3.65 1.36 36.45
N LEU A 32 -4.83 1.96 36.26
CA LEU A 32 -5.09 2.82 35.12
C LEU A 32 -4.16 4.05 35.24
N PRO A 33 -3.48 4.47 34.17
CA PRO A 33 -2.72 5.71 34.18
C PRO A 33 -3.65 6.87 34.52
N SER A 34 -3.33 7.58 35.60
CA SER A 34 -4.22 8.52 36.29
C SER A 34 -4.26 9.92 35.68
N THR A 35 -3.54 10.17 34.59
CA THR A 35 -3.33 11.53 34.07
C THR A 35 -3.30 11.54 32.54
N MET A 36 -4.19 12.35 31.96
CA MET A 36 -4.29 12.60 30.51
C MET A 36 -3.00 13.26 29.97
N GLU A 37 -2.19 13.88 30.83
CA GLU A 37 -0.92 14.53 30.50
C GLU A 37 0.18 13.56 30.05
N ASP A 38 0.22 12.32 30.56
CA ASP A 38 1.24 11.34 30.14
C ASP A 38 0.99 10.78 28.74
N VAL A 39 -0.25 10.89 28.25
CA VAL A 39 -0.61 10.53 26.88
C VAL A 39 -0.17 11.63 25.91
N GLU A 40 -0.23 12.91 26.32
CA GLU A 40 0.09 14.07 25.47
C GLU A 40 1.58 14.15 25.11
N ILE A 41 2.46 13.67 26.00
CA ILE A 41 3.92 13.63 25.79
C ILE A 41 4.32 12.59 24.73
N ALA A 42 3.56 11.50 24.56
CA ALA A 42 3.82 10.51 23.51
C ALA A 42 3.36 10.96 22.11
N TYR A 43 2.44 11.92 22.02
CA TYR A 43 1.94 12.46 20.75
C TYR A 43 2.80 13.62 20.20
N THR A 44 3.71 14.18 20.99
CA THR A 44 4.48 15.37 20.59
C THR A 44 5.70 15.04 19.70
N GLU A 45 6.14 13.78 19.62
CA GLU A 45 7.32 13.39 18.82
C GLU A 45 7.02 12.94 17.39
N ILE A 46 5.75 12.78 16.99
CA ILE A 46 5.39 12.56 15.58
C ILE A 46 4.93 13.89 15.00
N LEU A 47 5.85 14.85 14.93
CA LEU A 47 5.63 16.10 14.22
C LEU A 47 5.41 15.81 12.73
N PRO A 48 4.62 16.64 12.01
CA PRO A 48 4.62 16.63 10.56
C PRO A 48 6.08 16.74 10.14
N VAL A 49 6.53 15.84 9.26
CA VAL A 49 7.91 15.88 8.76
C VAL A 49 8.01 17.07 7.82
N ASP A 50 8.08 18.27 8.39
CA ASP A 50 8.77 19.38 7.77
C ASP A 50 10.21 18.89 7.69
N TYR A 51 10.59 18.48 6.49
CA TYR A 51 11.95 18.10 6.22
C TYR A 51 12.79 19.36 6.44
N ASP A 52 13.69 19.30 7.43
CA ASP A 52 14.66 20.35 7.64
C ASP A 52 15.36 20.64 6.30
N GLU A 53 15.63 21.91 6.04
CA GLU A 53 16.39 22.38 4.88
C GLU A 53 17.75 21.65 4.76
N SER A 54 18.31 21.22 5.90
CA SER A 54 19.52 20.38 5.96
C SER A 54 19.36 18.99 5.31
N VAL A 55 18.14 18.44 5.29
CA VAL A 55 17.79 17.17 4.63
C VAL A 55 17.39 17.40 3.18
N LEU A 56 16.66 18.48 2.88
CA LEU A 56 16.17 18.76 1.53
C LEU A 56 17.28 19.14 0.56
N LYS A 57 18.21 20.03 0.94
CA LYS A 57 19.26 20.52 0.03
C LYS A 57 20.13 19.42 -0.60
N PRO A 58 20.61 18.40 0.16
CA PRO A 58 21.32 17.28 -0.43
C PRO A 58 20.46 16.47 -1.41
N LEU A 59 19.18 16.29 -1.13
CA LEU A 59 18.25 15.56 -1.99
C LEU A 59 17.91 16.32 -3.27
N GLU A 60 17.71 17.62 -3.19
CA GLU A 60 17.53 18.50 -4.34
C GLU A 60 18.74 18.42 -5.27
N LYS A 61 19.96 18.57 -4.72
CA LYS A 61 21.19 18.43 -5.49
C LYS A 61 21.29 17.05 -6.16
N MET A 62 20.91 15.99 -5.45
CA MET A 62 20.91 14.62 -5.97
C MET A 62 19.92 14.44 -7.13
N ALA A 63 18.71 15.00 -6.99
CA ALA A 63 17.67 14.98 -8.02
C ALA A 63 18.10 15.77 -9.26
N GLU A 64 18.72 16.94 -9.07
CA GLU A 64 19.26 17.77 -10.15
C GLU A 64 20.37 17.06 -10.93
N THR A 65 21.31 16.41 -10.24
CA THR A 65 22.42 15.68 -10.89
C THR A 65 22.02 14.31 -11.40
N LYS A 66 20.85 13.80 -10.98
CA LYS A 66 20.41 12.40 -11.17
C LYS A 66 21.45 11.37 -10.70
N ASP A 67 22.27 11.75 -9.72
CA ASP A 67 23.31 10.90 -9.16
C ASP A 67 22.82 10.26 -7.86
N TYR A 68 22.00 9.22 -8.00
CA TYR A 68 21.44 8.49 -6.85
C TYR A 68 22.42 7.48 -6.24
N GLY A 69 23.69 7.48 -6.65
CA GLY A 69 24.70 6.52 -6.22
C GLY A 69 24.57 5.14 -6.88
N GLN A 70 25.37 4.19 -6.38
CA GLN A 70 25.43 2.80 -6.89
C GLN A 70 25.10 1.81 -5.78
N CYS A 71 24.25 0.83 -6.10
CA CYS A 71 23.80 -0.19 -5.17
C CYS A 71 23.34 -1.44 -5.93
N THR A 72 23.22 -2.56 -5.24
CA THR A 72 22.68 -3.82 -5.80
C THR A 72 21.38 -4.16 -5.09
N VAL A 73 20.27 -4.18 -5.83
CA VAL A 73 18.98 -4.67 -5.31
C VAL A 73 18.95 -6.19 -5.46
N ARG A 74 18.78 -6.88 -4.33
CA ARG A 74 18.72 -8.34 -4.28
C ARG A 74 17.28 -8.82 -4.33
N ASN A 75 17.07 -10.06 -4.76
CA ASN A 75 15.79 -10.72 -4.62
C ASN A 75 15.44 -10.86 -3.13
N ALA A 76 14.19 -10.57 -2.79
CA ALA A 76 13.69 -10.79 -1.45
C ALA A 76 13.60 -12.29 -1.13
N ILE A 77 14.03 -12.64 0.09
CA ILE A 77 13.97 -14.01 0.62
C ILE A 77 12.89 -14.14 1.68
N PHE A 78 12.43 -15.36 1.91
CA PHE A 78 11.55 -15.62 3.04
C PHE A 78 12.30 -15.35 4.36
N PRO A 79 11.66 -14.68 5.33
CA PRO A 79 12.19 -14.56 6.68
C PRO A 79 12.51 -15.94 7.29
N ALA A 80 13.72 -16.11 7.80
CA ALA A 80 14.13 -17.33 8.51
C ALA A 80 13.39 -17.50 9.85
N HIS A 81 12.83 -16.42 10.37
CA HIS A 81 12.11 -16.37 11.64
C HIS A 81 10.76 -15.67 11.46
N PRO A 82 9.80 -15.91 12.35
CA PRO A 82 8.59 -15.11 12.41
C PRO A 82 8.90 -13.62 12.55
N ILE A 83 8.21 -12.79 11.79
CA ILE A 83 8.28 -11.34 11.84
C ILE A 83 6.93 -10.81 12.32
N GLU A 84 6.96 -9.78 13.16
CA GLU A 84 5.74 -9.07 13.55
C GLU A 84 5.03 -8.53 12.29
N PRO A 85 3.78 -8.94 12.03
CA PRO A 85 3.10 -8.60 10.80
C PRO A 85 2.86 -7.09 10.70
N CYS A 86 2.94 -6.56 9.48
CA CYS A 86 2.57 -5.19 9.17
C CYS A 86 1.71 -5.16 7.91
N PHE A 87 0.68 -4.34 7.86
CA PHE A 87 -0.06 -4.13 6.61
C PHE A 87 0.64 -3.13 5.70
N SER A 88 0.52 -3.36 4.39
CA SER A 88 0.80 -2.38 3.34
C SER A 88 -0.51 -2.10 2.60
N ALA A 89 -1.26 -1.14 3.12
CA ALA A 89 -2.59 -0.80 2.67
C ALA A 89 -2.54 0.29 1.61
N SER A 90 -3.35 0.15 0.56
CA SER A 90 -3.54 1.21 -0.43
C SER A 90 -4.86 1.06 -1.17
N TYR A 91 -5.51 2.16 -1.54
CA TYR A 91 -6.67 2.07 -2.43
C TYR A 91 -6.22 1.56 -3.81
N PRO A 92 -7.01 0.74 -4.54
CA PRO A 92 -6.69 0.32 -5.89
C PRO A 92 -6.23 1.49 -6.78
N GLY A 93 -5.16 1.30 -7.55
CA GLY A 93 -4.56 2.38 -8.34
C GLY A 93 -3.63 3.34 -7.58
N SER A 94 -3.34 3.10 -6.30
CA SER A 94 -2.47 3.97 -5.47
C SER A 94 -1.01 3.48 -5.33
N GLY A 95 -0.54 2.62 -6.24
CA GLY A 95 0.87 2.19 -6.25
C GLY A 95 1.22 1.02 -5.35
N ALA A 96 0.27 0.14 -5.05
CA ALA A 96 0.48 -1.03 -4.18
C ALA A 96 1.65 -1.93 -4.60
N LYS A 97 1.77 -2.22 -5.92
CA LYS A 97 2.86 -3.06 -6.43
C LYS A 97 4.22 -2.38 -6.39
N MET A 98 4.27 -1.06 -6.64
CA MET A 98 5.51 -0.29 -6.50
C MET A 98 5.98 -0.33 -5.04
N THR A 99 5.07 -0.06 -4.11
CA THR A 99 5.37 -0.07 -2.67
C THR A 99 5.81 -1.45 -2.19
N TRP A 100 5.15 -2.52 -2.65
CA TRP A 100 5.57 -3.90 -2.43
C TRP A 100 7.03 -4.12 -2.82
N LEU A 101 7.40 -3.78 -4.05
CA LEU A 101 8.76 -3.97 -4.56
C LEU A 101 9.78 -3.10 -3.82
N LEU A 102 9.37 -1.89 -3.42
CA LEU A 102 10.21 -1.00 -2.64
C LEU A 102 10.52 -1.59 -1.26
N ILE A 103 9.50 -2.11 -0.58
CA ILE A 103 9.64 -2.78 0.72
C ILE A 103 10.56 -4.01 0.61
N GLU A 104 10.35 -4.84 -0.41
CA GLU A 104 11.20 -6.00 -0.68
C GLU A 104 12.66 -5.59 -0.93
N ALA A 105 12.87 -4.52 -1.71
CA ALA A 105 14.20 -4.06 -2.06
C ALA A 105 14.97 -3.44 -0.88
N ILE A 106 14.28 -2.68 -0.01
CA ILE A 106 14.91 -2.04 1.15
C ILE A 106 15.11 -3.01 2.31
N THR A 107 14.33 -4.09 2.42
CA THR A 107 14.45 -5.05 3.53
C THR A 107 15.16 -6.35 3.13
N GLY A 108 15.16 -6.70 1.85
CA GLY A 108 15.57 -8.03 1.39
C GLY A 108 14.61 -9.15 1.79
N LEU A 109 13.43 -8.82 2.33
CA LEU A 109 12.46 -9.78 2.86
C LEU A 109 11.18 -9.78 2.03
N GLN A 110 10.59 -10.95 1.85
CA GLN A 110 9.37 -11.09 1.05
C GLN A 110 8.16 -10.47 1.71
N THR A 111 7.24 -10.03 0.87
CA THR A 111 5.92 -9.54 1.26
C THR A 111 4.83 -10.51 0.78
N HIS A 112 3.65 -10.45 1.39
CA HIS A 112 2.49 -11.27 1.04
C HIS A 112 1.34 -10.40 0.55
N ASN A 113 0.36 -11.02 -0.12
CA ASN A 113 -0.92 -10.38 -0.42
C ASN A 113 -2.02 -10.98 0.45
N ASP A 114 -3.16 -10.30 0.47
CA ASP A 114 -4.31 -10.66 1.27
C ASP A 114 -4.99 -11.98 0.87
N ILE A 115 -4.78 -12.46 -0.35
CA ILE A 115 -5.27 -13.78 -0.80
C ILE A 115 -4.42 -14.92 -0.22
N THR A 116 -3.11 -14.69 -0.11
CA THR A 116 -2.11 -15.66 0.41
C THR A 116 -1.92 -15.59 1.92
N PHE A 117 -2.63 -14.69 2.60
CA PHE A 117 -2.46 -14.50 4.03
C PHE A 117 -3.15 -15.63 4.82
N GLU A 118 -2.37 -16.62 5.24
CA GLU A 118 -2.85 -17.73 6.08
C GLU A 118 -2.52 -17.50 7.57
N GLY A 119 -2.44 -16.25 8.02
CA GLY A 119 -1.96 -15.92 9.38
C GLY A 119 -0.48 -16.25 9.61
N LYS A 120 0.26 -16.56 8.54
CA LYS A 120 1.68 -16.94 8.59
C LYS A 120 2.56 -15.73 8.79
N GLN A 121 3.35 -15.76 9.87
CA GLN A 121 4.26 -14.68 10.31
C GLN A 121 5.56 -14.59 9.48
N HIS A 122 5.55 -14.99 8.20
CA HIS A 122 6.76 -15.09 7.37
C HIS A 122 6.80 -14.06 6.24
N ALA A 123 6.33 -12.84 6.50
CA ALA A 123 6.45 -11.72 5.56
C ALA A 123 6.62 -10.41 6.30
N VAL A 124 7.40 -9.50 5.71
CA VAL A 124 7.63 -8.18 6.31
C VAL A 124 6.38 -7.30 6.24
N THR A 125 5.61 -7.41 5.16
CA THR A 125 4.27 -6.81 5.08
C THR A 125 3.29 -7.69 4.34
N THR A 126 2.00 -7.48 4.63
CA THR A 126 0.89 -8.03 3.84
C THR A 126 0.16 -6.89 3.13
N LYS A 127 0.22 -6.89 1.80
CA LYS A 127 -0.51 -5.96 0.94
C LYS A 127 -2.01 -6.21 1.03
N THR A 128 -2.78 -5.15 1.18
CA THR A 128 -4.24 -5.22 1.12
C THR A 128 -4.86 -3.99 0.48
N HIS A 129 -6.03 -4.18 -0.13
CA HIS A 129 -6.91 -3.11 -0.62
C HIS A 129 -8.14 -2.92 0.27
N TYR A 130 -8.27 -3.65 1.38
CA TYR A 130 -9.41 -3.55 2.29
C TYR A 130 -9.55 -2.11 2.82
N PRO A 131 -10.78 -1.56 3.00
CA PRO A 131 -12.10 -2.15 2.79
C PRO A 131 -12.68 -2.00 1.38
N SER A 132 -11.88 -1.74 0.34
CA SER A 132 -12.41 -1.68 -1.03
C SER A 132 -12.90 -3.05 -1.51
N LYS A 133 -13.69 -3.07 -2.59
CA LYS A 133 -14.25 -4.31 -3.18
C LYS A 133 -13.17 -5.32 -3.60
N GLU A 134 -11.98 -4.83 -3.92
CA GLU A 134 -10.82 -5.64 -4.33
C GLU A 134 -9.98 -6.13 -3.15
N GLY A 135 -10.35 -5.78 -1.91
CA GLY A 135 -9.66 -6.17 -0.70
C GLY A 135 -10.43 -7.20 0.11
N HIS A 136 -9.71 -8.12 0.72
CA HIS A 136 -10.29 -9.10 1.64
C HIS A 136 -10.04 -8.71 3.10
N LEU A 137 -11.05 -8.89 3.95
CA LEU A 137 -10.83 -8.83 5.39
C LEU A 137 -9.99 -10.03 5.79
N LEU A 138 -8.84 -9.78 6.38
CA LEU A 138 -7.88 -10.83 6.73
C LEU A 138 -8.24 -11.49 8.07
N ASP A 139 -8.17 -12.82 8.11
CA ASP A 139 -8.30 -13.56 9.37
C ASP A 139 -7.17 -13.15 10.31
N GLY A 140 -7.49 -12.74 11.54
CA GLY A 140 -6.48 -12.23 12.47
C GLY A 140 -5.98 -10.82 12.16
N HIS A 141 -6.63 -10.05 11.28
CA HIS A 141 -6.28 -8.64 11.06
C HIS A 141 -6.32 -7.77 12.33
N GLU A 142 -7.04 -8.20 13.37
CA GLU A 142 -7.07 -7.57 14.69
C GLU A 142 -5.75 -7.70 15.46
N THR A 143 -4.91 -8.69 15.11
CA THR A 143 -3.62 -8.93 15.76
C THR A 143 -2.45 -8.29 15.03
N VAL A 144 -2.68 -7.67 13.88
CA VAL A 144 -1.64 -6.98 13.11
C VAL A 144 -1.46 -5.57 13.67
N PRO A 145 -0.35 -5.26 14.35
CA PRO A 145 -0.23 -4.07 15.19
C PRO A 145 0.08 -2.79 14.40
N ARG A 146 0.57 -2.89 13.16
CA ARG A 146 1.04 -1.74 12.40
C ARG A 146 0.61 -1.76 10.93
N ALA A 147 0.51 -0.58 10.34
CA ALA A 147 0.17 -0.42 8.94
C ALA A 147 0.94 0.73 8.27
N ILE A 148 1.42 0.48 7.06
CA ILE A 148 1.78 1.52 6.11
C ILE A 148 0.55 1.74 5.23
N VAL A 149 0.11 2.99 5.10
CA VAL A 149 -1.05 3.37 4.31
C VAL A 149 -0.60 4.32 3.22
N VAL A 150 -0.63 3.84 1.97
CA VAL A 150 -0.27 4.64 0.80
C VAL A 150 -1.51 5.28 0.21
N LEU A 151 -1.53 6.61 0.24
CA LEU A 151 -2.57 7.45 -0.35
C LEU A 151 -2.13 7.94 -1.71
N ARG A 152 -3.07 8.09 -2.64
CA ARG A 152 -2.86 8.75 -3.93
C ARG A 152 -4.04 9.67 -4.20
N GLN A 153 -3.78 10.79 -4.87
CA GLN A 153 -4.83 11.75 -5.22
C GLN A 153 -5.98 11.04 -5.97
N PRO A 154 -7.27 11.22 -5.57
CA PRO A 154 -8.39 10.51 -6.18
C PRO A 154 -8.49 10.66 -7.71
N LEU A 155 -8.17 11.84 -8.25
CA LEU A 155 -8.17 12.11 -9.69
C LEU A 155 -7.08 11.36 -10.48
N ASN A 156 -6.12 10.74 -9.77
CA ASN A 156 -5.08 9.90 -10.35
C ASN A 156 -5.28 8.42 -10.00
N ALA A 157 -5.76 8.12 -8.79
CA ALA A 157 -6.02 6.75 -8.33
C ALA A 157 -7.19 6.12 -9.11
N LEU A 158 -8.32 6.83 -9.27
CA LEU A 158 -9.52 6.27 -9.90
C LEU A 158 -9.34 5.94 -11.39
N PRO A 159 -8.75 6.81 -12.24
CA PRO A 159 -8.43 6.42 -13.61
C PRO A 159 -7.47 5.23 -13.66
N SER A 160 -6.49 5.16 -12.74
CA SER A 160 -5.56 4.03 -12.66
C SER A 160 -6.25 2.73 -12.24
N TYR A 161 -7.28 2.81 -11.40
CA TYR A 161 -8.10 1.67 -11.01
C TYR A 161 -9.03 1.23 -12.14
N PHE A 162 -9.71 2.16 -12.80
CA PHE A 162 -10.54 1.85 -13.97
C PHE A 162 -9.75 1.14 -15.06
N ASN A 163 -8.53 1.60 -15.30
CA ASN A 163 -7.56 0.97 -16.18
C ASN A 163 -7.33 -0.52 -15.85
N TYR A 164 -7.27 -0.90 -14.56
CA TYR A 164 -7.20 -2.30 -14.13
C TYR A 164 -8.51 -3.05 -14.40
N LEU A 165 -9.67 -2.44 -14.08
CA LEU A 165 -10.97 -3.05 -14.34
C LEU A 165 -11.18 -3.34 -15.83
N TYR A 166 -10.77 -2.41 -16.69
CA TYR A 166 -10.86 -2.55 -18.13
C TYR A 166 -10.00 -3.73 -18.63
N GLU A 167 -8.78 -3.89 -18.11
CA GLU A 167 -7.93 -5.04 -18.46
C GLU A 167 -8.60 -6.36 -18.04
N MET A 168 -9.14 -6.43 -16.83
CA MET A 168 -9.82 -7.62 -16.33
C MET A 168 -11.07 -7.98 -17.15
N GLU A 169 -11.92 -6.99 -17.45
CA GLU A 169 -13.16 -7.19 -18.24
C GLU A 169 -12.86 -7.66 -19.66
N ASN A 170 -11.76 -7.20 -20.24
CA ASN A 170 -11.34 -7.52 -21.61
C ASN A 170 -10.31 -8.65 -21.68
N GLN A 171 -10.01 -9.34 -20.55
CA GLN A 171 -9.04 -10.44 -20.47
C GLN A 171 -7.65 -10.06 -21.01
N LEU A 172 -7.25 -8.81 -20.77
CA LEU A 172 -5.94 -8.29 -21.15
C LEU A 172 -4.92 -8.63 -20.06
N GLU A 173 -3.65 -8.66 -20.45
CA GLU A 173 -2.56 -8.79 -19.48
C GLU A 173 -2.59 -7.62 -18.49
N ASN A 174 -2.36 -7.92 -17.21
CA ASN A 174 -2.40 -6.90 -16.16
C ASN A 174 -1.31 -5.84 -16.40
N HIS A 175 -1.67 -4.56 -16.25
CA HIS A 175 -0.79 -3.42 -16.51
C HIS A 175 -0.28 -3.27 -17.96
N SER A 176 -0.94 -3.88 -18.93
CA SER A 176 -0.57 -3.88 -20.36
C SER A 176 -1.26 -2.80 -21.21
N THR A 177 -2.44 -2.31 -20.83
CA THR A 177 -3.28 -1.48 -21.70
C THR A 177 -3.93 -0.31 -20.95
N ARG A 178 -3.92 0.88 -21.55
CA ARG A 178 -4.73 2.02 -21.10
C ARG A 178 -6.12 1.90 -21.71
N ALA A 179 -7.15 2.01 -20.89
CA ALA A 179 -8.52 2.00 -21.34
C ALA A 179 -8.79 3.21 -22.26
N PRO A 180 -9.53 3.04 -23.38
CA PRO A 180 -9.92 4.15 -24.24
C PRO A 180 -10.64 5.27 -23.49
N ILE A 181 -10.50 6.52 -23.95
CA ILE A 181 -11.09 7.70 -23.29
C ILE A 181 -12.62 7.63 -23.23
N GLU A 182 -13.27 7.07 -24.25
CA GLU A 182 -14.73 6.89 -24.30
C GLU A 182 -15.20 5.90 -23.23
N ALA A 183 -14.42 4.84 -22.99
CA ALA A 183 -14.70 3.86 -21.94
C ALA A 183 -14.54 4.49 -20.56
N TRP A 184 -13.51 5.32 -20.37
CA TRP A 184 -13.32 6.09 -19.14
C TRP A 184 -14.46 7.06 -18.87
N ILE A 185 -14.86 7.87 -19.85
CA ILE A 185 -15.96 8.84 -19.70
C ILE A 185 -17.24 8.12 -19.28
N LYS A 186 -17.59 7.02 -19.97
CA LYS A 186 -18.78 6.22 -19.64
C LYS A 186 -18.73 5.67 -18.21
N TRP A 187 -17.59 5.11 -17.80
CA TRP A 187 -17.42 4.55 -16.46
C TRP A 187 -17.48 5.64 -15.39
N ARG A 188 -16.74 6.74 -15.58
CA ARG A 188 -16.68 7.90 -14.68
C ARG A 188 -18.08 8.46 -14.44
N ASP A 189 -18.84 8.71 -15.50
CA ASP A 189 -20.17 9.32 -15.36
C ASP A 189 -21.17 8.39 -14.68
N THR A 190 -20.90 7.08 -14.68
CA THR A 190 -21.76 6.08 -14.02
C THR A 190 -21.36 5.84 -12.56
N TYR A 191 -20.06 5.75 -12.26
CA TYR A 191 -19.56 5.18 -11.01
C TYR A 191 -18.70 6.11 -10.15
N LEU A 192 -18.30 7.29 -10.64
CA LEU A 192 -17.34 8.15 -9.94
C LEU A 192 -17.75 8.44 -8.49
N GLN A 193 -19.01 8.78 -8.24
CA GLN A 193 -19.47 9.10 -6.88
C GLN A 193 -19.33 7.93 -5.92
N GLN A 194 -19.74 6.73 -6.35
CA GLN A 194 -19.59 5.51 -5.56
C GLN A 194 -18.13 5.21 -5.25
N GLU A 195 -17.24 5.40 -6.22
CA GLU A 195 -15.81 5.10 -6.07
C GLU A 195 -15.06 6.18 -5.27
N LEU A 196 -15.53 7.44 -5.29
CA LEU A 196 -15.06 8.48 -4.37
C LEU A 196 -15.46 8.17 -2.91
N GLU A 197 -16.67 7.68 -2.69
CA GLU A 197 -17.11 7.22 -1.37
C GLU A 197 -16.30 5.99 -0.91
N ALA A 198 -16.02 5.05 -1.81
CA ALA A 198 -15.15 3.90 -1.50
C ALA A 198 -13.73 4.35 -1.13
N TRP A 199 -13.16 5.32 -1.86
CA TRP A 199 -11.86 5.90 -1.53
C TRP A 199 -11.88 6.61 -0.17
N ARG A 200 -12.93 7.40 0.12
CA ARG A 200 -13.12 8.03 1.43
C ARG A 200 -13.19 7.00 2.55
N ASN A 201 -13.98 5.95 2.37
CA ASN A 201 -14.16 4.88 3.36
C ASN A 201 -12.85 4.12 3.59
N PHE A 202 -12.03 3.96 2.55
CA PHE A 202 -10.69 3.40 2.70
C PHE A 202 -9.83 4.27 3.63
N VAL A 203 -9.72 5.57 3.37
CA VAL A 203 -8.98 6.48 4.25
C VAL A 203 -9.53 6.40 5.68
N ASP A 204 -10.85 6.52 5.82
CA ASP A 204 -11.54 6.55 7.10
C ASP A 204 -11.26 5.31 7.97
N TYR A 205 -11.27 4.12 7.34
CA TYR A 205 -11.00 2.86 8.01
C TYR A 205 -9.58 2.80 8.57
N TRP A 206 -8.56 3.07 7.75
CA TRP A 206 -7.17 2.99 8.18
C TRP A 206 -6.79 4.09 9.18
N MET A 207 -7.50 5.24 9.11
CA MET A 207 -7.36 6.30 10.09
C MET A 207 -7.93 5.91 11.47
N GLN A 208 -9.03 5.16 11.51
CA GLN A 208 -9.64 4.71 12.76
C GLN A 208 -8.97 3.45 13.34
N LYS A 209 -8.49 2.54 12.49
CA LYS A 209 -7.99 1.24 12.95
C LYS A 209 -6.65 1.34 13.69
N TYR A 210 -5.79 2.26 13.29
CA TYR A 210 -4.45 2.41 13.86
C TYR A 210 -4.29 3.78 14.50
N THR A 211 -3.48 3.89 15.54
CA THR A 211 -3.03 5.19 16.05
C THR A 211 -1.88 5.73 15.17
N PRO A 212 -1.59 7.03 15.19
CA PRO A 212 -0.45 7.60 14.45
C PRO A 212 0.89 6.93 14.71
N VAL A 213 1.14 6.42 15.94
CA VAL A 213 2.38 5.70 16.28
C VAL A 213 2.49 4.37 15.52
N ASN A 214 1.35 3.72 15.31
CA ASN A 214 1.25 2.41 14.66
C ASN A 214 0.89 2.51 13.17
N ARG A 215 0.83 3.72 12.62
CA ARG A 215 0.46 3.98 11.22
C ARG A 215 1.45 4.92 10.55
N LEU A 216 2.04 4.49 9.43
CA LEU A 216 2.74 5.39 8.53
C LEU A 216 1.79 5.80 7.41
N LEU A 217 1.51 7.10 7.29
CA LEU A 217 0.92 7.65 6.08
C LEU A 217 2.04 8.04 5.11
N ALA A 218 1.95 7.51 3.89
CA ALA A 218 2.80 7.89 2.77
C ALA A 218 1.94 8.33 1.58
N SER A 219 2.30 9.42 0.91
CA SER A 219 1.64 9.78 -0.35
C SER A 219 2.41 9.18 -1.53
N PHE A 220 1.70 8.62 -2.50
CA PHE A 220 2.25 8.12 -3.74
C PHE A 220 3.02 9.21 -4.49
N GLU A 221 2.52 10.44 -4.46
CA GLU A 221 3.15 11.60 -5.07
C GLU A 221 4.54 11.86 -4.47
N LYS A 222 4.69 11.92 -3.15
CA LYS A 222 6.02 12.02 -2.51
C LYS A 222 6.89 10.79 -2.75
N LEU A 223 6.34 9.58 -2.68
CA LEU A 223 7.10 8.34 -2.94
C LEU A 223 7.66 8.27 -4.36
N THR A 224 7.07 8.99 -5.31
CA THR A 224 7.49 8.97 -6.73
C THR A 224 8.17 10.26 -7.19
N ASP A 225 8.29 11.25 -6.30
CA ASP A 225 8.96 12.50 -6.55
C ASP A 225 10.49 12.34 -6.56
N ASP A 226 11.19 13.09 -7.41
CA ASP A 226 12.64 12.96 -7.56
C ASP A 226 13.43 13.48 -6.34
N VAL A 227 12.88 14.46 -5.63
CA VAL A 227 13.49 15.04 -4.43
C VAL A 227 13.01 14.30 -3.18
N MET A 228 11.70 14.15 -3.03
CA MET A 228 11.07 13.62 -1.82
C MET A 228 11.06 12.10 -1.75
N GLY A 229 11.19 11.40 -2.89
CA GLY A 229 11.10 9.94 -2.97
C GLY A 229 12.08 9.19 -2.07
N PRO A 230 13.39 9.51 -2.10
CA PRO A 230 14.36 8.92 -1.17
C PRO A 230 14.04 9.20 0.31
N ALA A 231 13.58 10.42 0.61
CA ALA A 231 13.23 10.83 1.98
C ALA A 231 12.00 10.07 2.49
N GLU A 232 10.97 9.93 1.66
CA GLU A 232 9.76 9.18 1.98
C GLU A 232 10.05 7.68 2.10
N THR A 233 10.97 7.15 1.28
CA THR A 233 11.45 5.76 1.40
C THR A 233 12.21 5.54 2.70
N THR A 234 12.96 6.54 3.16
CA THR A 234 13.66 6.48 4.46
C THR A 234 12.65 6.34 5.60
N ARG A 235 11.55 7.11 5.59
CA ARG A 235 10.46 6.97 6.57
C ARG A 235 9.82 5.57 6.53
N VAL A 236 9.65 4.99 5.35
CA VAL A 236 9.16 3.60 5.20
C VAL A 236 10.14 2.61 5.82
N ALA A 237 11.44 2.75 5.55
CA ALA A 237 12.48 1.90 6.12
C ALA A 237 12.48 1.97 7.66
N GLU A 238 12.57 3.18 8.22
CA GLU A 238 12.54 3.41 9.67
C GLU A 238 11.30 2.82 10.33
N PHE A 239 10.13 3.00 9.71
CA PHE A 239 8.88 2.45 10.22
C PHE A 239 8.90 0.92 10.30
N LEU A 240 9.47 0.26 9.27
CA LEU A 240 9.59 -1.19 9.17
C LEU A 240 10.62 -1.76 10.13
N SER A 241 11.75 -1.07 10.34
CA SER A 241 12.81 -1.49 11.28
C SER A 241 12.37 -1.57 12.74
N ARG A 242 11.16 -1.10 13.06
CA ARG A 242 10.53 -1.28 14.38
C ARG A 242 10.00 -2.70 14.59
N SER A 243 9.81 -3.50 13.53
CA SER A 243 9.54 -4.94 13.65
C SER A 243 10.79 -5.67 14.13
N GLU A 244 10.66 -6.52 15.15
CA GLU A 244 11.69 -7.50 15.45
C GLU A 244 11.98 -8.38 14.22
N GLY A 245 13.26 -8.59 13.93
CA GLY A 245 13.72 -9.39 12.78
C GLY A 245 13.67 -8.68 11.42
N VAL A 246 13.29 -7.40 11.36
CA VAL A 246 13.33 -6.60 10.12
C VAL A 246 14.49 -5.63 10.17
N HIS A 247 15.46 -5.85 9.28
CA HIS A 247 16.53 -4.89 9.02
C HIS A 247 16.33 -4.30 7.63
N THR A 248 16.54 -2.99 7.51
CA THR A 248 16.53 -2.31 6.22
C THR A 248 17.95 -2.04 5.76
N CYS A 249 18.12 -1.71 4.47
CA CYS A 249 19.39 -1.25 3.96
C CYS A 249 19.85 0.04 4.68
N PRO A 250 21.16 0.28 4.75
CA PRO A 250 21.70 1.52 5.30
C PRO A 250 21.09 2.77 4.62
N PRO A 251 20.84 3.86 5.37
CA PRO A 251 20.22 5.08 4.84
C PRO A 251 20.91 5.64 3.59
N GLU A 252 22.24 5.54 3.51
CA GLU A 252 23.04 5.99 2.36
C GLU A 252 22.76 5.21 1.06
N LEU A 253 22.19 3.99 1.14
CA LEU A 253 21.81 3.19 -0.02
C LEU A 253 20.36 3.43 -0.46
N ILE A 254 19.53 4.06 0.38
CA ILE A 254 18.10 4.26 0.11
C ILE A 254 17.86 5.04 -1.19
N PRO A 255 18.55 6.15 -1.50
CA PRO A 255 18.32 6.87 -2.75
C PRO A 255 18.56 6.00 -3.99
N CYS A 256 19.63 5.20 -4.01
CA CYS A 256 19.90 4.28 -5.11
C CYS A 256 18.83 3.19 -5.22
N VAL A 257 18.44 2.57 -4.10
CA VAL A 257 17.43 1.50 -4.09
C VAL A 257 16.09 2.05 -4.57
N TRP A 258 15.67 3.21 -4.04
CA TRP A 258 14.49 3.93 -4.48
C TRP A 258 14.54 4.20 -5.98
N HIS A 259 15.63 4.77 -6.50
CA HIS A 259 15.75 5.07 -7.93
C HIS A 259 15.65 3.81 -8.79
N LYS A 260 16.33 2.72 -8.40
CA LYS A 260 16.28 1.44 -9.15
C LYS A 260 14.89 0.80 -9.18
N VAL A 261 14.08 1.00 -8.13
CA VAL A 261 12.73 0.41 -8.03
C VAL A 261 11.67 1.33 -8.63
N VAL A 262 11.67 2.60 -8.24
CA VAL A 262 10.64 3.59 -8.56
C VAL A 262 10.90 4.27 -9.91
N LYS A 263 12.17 4.60 -10.21
CA LYS A 263 12.62 5.28 -11.44
C LYS A 263 13.34 4.34 -12.41
N TYR A 264 12.98 3.07 -12.37
CA TYR A 264 13.66 2.01 -13.13
C TYR A 264 13.76 2.25 -14.66
N LYS A 265 12.88 3.09 -15.24
CA LYS A 265 12.93 3.45 -16.67
C LYS A 265 14.17 4.26 -17.03
N ASP A 266 14.67 5.07 -16.10
CA ASP A 266 15.85 5.90 -16.29
C ASP A 266 17.10 5.01 -16.46
N SER A 267 17.11 3.85 -15.80
CA SER A 267 18.19 2.85 -15.89
C SER A 267 18.20 2.07 -17.21
N ASN A 268 17.05 1.89 -17.87
CA ASN A 268 16.98 1.14 -19.13
C ASN A 268 17.41 1.97 -20.36
N SER A 269 17.53 3.29 -20.20
CA SER A 269 17.94 4.21 -21.27
C SER A 269 19.47 4.20 -21.48
N SER A 270 20.22 3.62 -20.53
CA SER A 270 21.67 3.51 -20.54
C SER A 270 22.11 2.08 -20.92
N GLY A 271 21.76 1.64 -22.14
CA GLY A 271 22.46 0.57 -22.87
C GLY A 271 22.48 -0.84 -22.26
N ASN A 272 21.54 -1.68 -22.71
CA ASN A 272 21.76 -3.10 -23.03
C ASN A 272 22.33 -4.08 -21.96
N GLU A 273 22.19 -3.81 -20.66
CA GLU A 273 22.27 -4.87 -19.64
C GLU A 273 20.86 -5.29 -19.23
N GLY A 274 20.36 -6.35 -19.87
CA GLY A 274 19.07 -6.95 -19.56
C GLY A 274 18.98 -7.31 -18.08
N ARG A 275 18.02 -6.69 -17.38
CA ARG A 275 17.55 -7.13 -16.06
C ARG A 275 16.97 -8.54 -16.17
N ARG A 276 17.84 -9.53 -16.09
CA ARG A 276 17.50 -10.80 -15.45
C ARG A 276 17.95 -10.62 -14.01
N LEU A 277 17.01 -10.63 -13.06
CA LEU A 277 17.34 -10.79 -11.64
C LEU A 277 18.18 -12.07 -11.54
N GLN A 278 19.50 -11.92 -11.43
CA GLN A 278 20.39 -13.05 -11.28
C GLN A 278 20.17 -13.58 -9.86
N VAL A 279 19.70 -14.83 -9.77
CA VAL A 279 19.78 -15.62 -8.56
C VAL A 279 21.28 -15.79 -8.29
N VAL A 280 21.80 -15.01 -7.36
CA VAL A 280 23.11 -15.29 -6.79
C VAL A 280 22.87 -16.47 -5.86
N ASP A 281 23.43 -17.62 -6.21
CA ASP A 281 23.34 -18.85 -5.43
C ASP A 281 23.75 -18.54 -3.98
N ALA A 282 22.86 -18.85 -3.05
CA ALA A 282 23.05 -18.66 -1.61
C ALA A 282 23.98 -19.74 -1.01
N SER A 283 25.06 -20.10 -1.71
CA SER A 283 26.02 -21.11 -1.25
C SER A 283 27.01 -20.61 -0.20
N ASP A 284 26.98 -19.32 0.16
CA ASP A 284 27.85 -18.75 1.22
C ASP A 284 27.11 -18.41 2.53
N ALA A 285 25.84 -18.77 2.66
CA ALA A 285 25.12 -18.76 3.94
C ALA A 285 25.23 -20.14 4.61
N GLU A 286 26.45 -20.56 4.94
CA GLU A 286 26.70 -21.87 5.54
C GLU A 286 26.00 -22.04 6.90
N ARG A 287 25.12 -23.06 6.94
CA ARG A 287 24.80 -23.96 8.07
C ARG A 287 23.84 -23.49 9.17
N GLY A 288 22.56 -23.84 8.96
CA GLY A 288 21.61 -24.27 9.98
C GLY A 288 20.64 -25.31 9.39
N PRO A 289 20.28 -26.41 10.10
CA PRO A 289 19.64 -27.56 9.47
C PRO A 289 18.11 -27.50 9.50
N GLY A 290 17.48 -27.89 8.38
CA GLY A 290 16.20 -28.60 8.42
C GLY A 290 14.95 -27.83 8.02
N LEU A 291 14.87 -27.35 6.78
CA LEU A 291 13.58 -27.24 6.08
C LEU A 291 13.69 -27.96 4.74
N ALA A 292 13.05 -29.13 4.68
CA ALA A 292 13.04 -30.00 3.52
C ALA A 292 12.28 -29.35 2.35
N ASN A 293 12.98 -29.19 1.23
CA ASN A 293 12.52 -29.16 -0.16
C ASN A 293 11.11 -28.59 -0.41
N PHE A 294 10.95 -27.28 -0.24
CA PHE A 294 10.03 -26.52 -1.07
C PHE A 294 10.81 -26.03 -2.31
N GLN A 295 10.81 -26.84 -3.35
CA GLN A 295 11.41 -26.45 -4.62
C GLN A 295 10.40 -25.58 -5.38
N ILE A 296 10.40 -24.29 -5.06
CA ILE A 296 9.62 -23.30 -5.79
C ILE A 296 10.25 -23.17 -7.17
N ASP A 297 9.56 -23.65 -8.20
CA ASP A 297 9.94 -23.44 -9.61
C ASP A 297 9.84 -21.94 -9.93
N PRO A 298 10.96 -21.22 -10.04
CA PRO A 298 10.95 -19.78 -10.28
C PRO A 298 10.34 -19.43 -11.64
N THR A 299 10.28 -20.40 -12.57
CA THR A 299 9.74 -20.20 -13.91
C THR A 299 8.22 -20.26 -13.95
N LYS A 300 7.55 -20.93 -13.00
CA LYS A 300 6.08 -20.91 -12.88
C LYS A 300 5.54 -19.66 -12.18
N PHE A 301 6.30 -19.12 -11.22
CA PHE A 301 6.02 -17.78 -10.73
C PHE A 301 6.28 -16.77 -11.85
N ALA A 302 7.44 -16.79 -12.52
CA ALA A 302 7.82 -15.81 -13.54
C ALA A 302 7.01 -15.84 -14.85
N LEU A 303 6.41 -16.96 -15.27
CA LEU A 303 5.63 -17.06 -16.52
C LEU A 303 4.14 -16.75 -16.34
N SER A 304 3.67 -16.67 -15.09
CA SER A 304 2.33 -16.19 -14.75
C SER A 304 2.38 -14.94 -13.87
N ASP A 305 3.56 -14.29 -13.76
CA ASP A 305 3.75 -13.14 -12.89
C ASP A 305 3.32 -11.84 -13.59
N PRO A 306 2.16 -11.26 -13.26
CA PRO A 306 1.75 -9.93 -13.72
C PRO A 306 2.59 -8.79 -13.09
N THR A 307 3.83 -9.05 -12.70
CA THR A 307 4.63 -8.24 -11.76
C THR A 307 5.76 -7.46 -12.41
N GLN A 308 5.65 -7.15 -13.70
CA GLN A 308 6.43 -6.02 -14.19
C GLN A 308 6.02 -4.78 -13.36
N PRO A 309 6.95 -4.04 -12.72
CA PRO A 309 6.67 -2.73 -12.12
C PRO A 309 6.18 -1.70 -13.15
N ASN A 310 6.12 -2.11 -14.41
CA ASN A 310 5.65 -1.35 -15.53
C ASN A 310 4.13 -1.42 -15.59
N SER A 311 3.49 -0.27 -15.43
CA SER A 311 2.46 0.07 -16.39
C SER A 311 3.12 0.14 -17.77
N GLN A 312 3.24 -1.00 -18.47
CA GLN A 312 3.53 -1.06 -19.91
C GLN A 312 2.29 -0.67 -20.73
N ARG A 313 1.23 -0.22 -20.04
CA ARG A 313 -0.01 0.29 -20.60
C ARG A 313 0.25 1.06 -21.88
N SER A 314 0.02 0.36 -22.98
CA SER A 314 0.00 0.90 -24.32
C SER A 314 -1.37 1.53 -24.58
N GLY A 315 -1.50 2.31 -25.65
CA GLY A 315 -2.72 3.05 -25.97
C GLY A 315 -2.60 4.55 -25.73
N PRO A 316 -3.60 5.32 -26.18
CA PRO A 316 -3.54 6.78 -26.18
C PRO A 316 -3.37 7.29 -24.75
N GLU A 317 -2.36 8.12 -24.56
CA GLU A 317 -2.21 8.89 -23.33
C GLU A 317 -3.17 10.07 -23.41
N TYR A 318 -4.06 10.16 -22.42
CA TYR A 318 -4.95 11.29 -22.26
C TYR A 318 -4.94 11.72 -20.81
N ILE A 319 -5.18 13.01 -20.59
CA ILE A 319 -5.48 13.55 -19.27
C ILE A 319 -6.95 13.18 -19.01
N PRO A 320 -7.29 12.37 -17.98
CA PRO A 320 -8.67 11.99 -17.71
C PRO A 320 -9.55 13.26 -17.62
N PRO A 321 -10.55 13.43 -18.50
CA PRO A 321 -11.41 14.60 -18.43
C PRO A 321 -12.28 14.48 -17.17
N TYR A 322 -12.66 15.62 -16.59
CA TYR A 322 -13.63 15.73 -15.50
C TYR A 322 -14.49 16.97 -15.70
N THR A 323 -15.75 16.90 -15.28
CA THR A 323 -16.64 18.08 -15.26
C THR A 323 -16.37 18.94 -14.04
N GLN A 324 -16.89 20.18 -14.06
CA GLN A 324 -16.80 21.08 -12.91
C GLN A 324 -17.38 20.44 -11.63
N GLU A 325 -18.58 19.86 -11.74
CA GLU A 325 -19.25 19.18 -10.64
C GLU A 325 -18.40 18.03 -10.07
N GLN A 326 -17.72 17.26 -10.93
CA GLN A 326 -16.88 16.15 -10.51
C GLN A 326 -15.64 16.62 -9.73
N PHE A 327 -15.02 17.74 -10.11
CA PHE A 327 -13.96 18.36 -9.31
C PHE A 327 -14.47 18.81 -7.94
N ASP A 328 -15.65 19.42 -7.90
CA ASP A 328 -16.24 19.91 -6.66
C ASP A 328 -16.60 18.73 -5.73
N SER A 329 -17.09 17.60 -6.26
CA SER A 329 -17.32 16.38 -5.47
C SER A 329 -16.04 15.83 -4.85
N VAL A 330 -14.91 15.85 -5.56
CA VAL A 330 -13.61 15.45 -5.00
C VAL A 330 -13.22 16.38 -3.86
N LYS A 331 -13.36 17.70 -4.03
CA LYS A 331 -13.05 18.67 -2.97
C LYS A 331 -13.96 18.50 -1.75
N VAL A 332 -15.24 18.20 -1.93
CA VAL A 332 -16.17 17.94 -0.81
C VAL A 332 -15.69 16.75 0.02
N ILE A 333 -15.27 15.66 -0.62
CA ILE A 333 -14.74 14.47 0.08
C ILE A 333 -13.44 14.79 0.82
N LEU A 334 -12.50 15.49 0.17
CA LEU A 334 -11.21 15.85 0.77
C LEU A 334 -11.39 16.80 1.97
N ASN A 335 -12.21 17.85 1.83
CA ASN A 335 -12.51 18.77 2.94
C ASN A 335 -13.22 18.07 4.10
N GLY A 336 -14.15 17.14 3.82
CA GLY A 336 -14.80 16.37 4.88
C GLY A 336 -13.83 15.48 5.67
N LEU A 337 -12.79 14.95 5.01
CA LEU A 337 -11.72 14.21 5.69
C LEU A 337 -10.80 15.15 6.49
N ILE A 338 -10.45 16.33 5.96
CA ILE A 338 -9.68 17.35 6.68
C ILE A 338 -10.42 17.80 7.94
N GLU A 339 -11.72 18.07 7.85
CA GLU A 339 -12.54 18.47 9.00
C GLU A 339 -12.55 17.37 10.07
N LYS A 340 -12.85 16.12 9.66
CA LYS A 340 -12.91 14.96 10.56
C LYS A 340 -11.57 14.66 11.23
N TYR A 341 -10.47 14.81 10.50
CA TYR A 341 -9.11 14.48 10.94
C TYR A 341 -8.22 15.71 11.09
N SER A 342 -8.79 16.85 11.48
CA SER A 342 -8.08 18.14 11.60
C SER A 342 -6.89 18.13 12.57
N HIS A 343 -6.85 17.16 13.49
CA HIS A 343 -5.76 16.93 14.43
C HIS A 343 -4.64 16.04 13.88
N GLU A 344 -4.87 15.34 12.77
CA GLU A 344 -3.92 14.40 12.17
C GLU A 344 -2.88 15.13 11.32
N LYS A 345 -1.79 15.55 11.97
CA LYS A 345 -0.70 16.32 11.35
C LYS A 345 -0.04 15.65 10.15
N SER A 346 -0.15 14.32 10.04
CA SER A 346 0.40 13.56 8.90
C SER A 346 -0.57 13.45 7.72
N LEU A 347 -1.89 13.46 7.97
CA LEU A 347 -2.91 13.31 6.93
C LEU A 347 -3.27 14.65 6.29
N VAL A 348 -3.51 15.69 7.11
CA VAL A 348 -4.02 16.98 6.64
C VAL A 348 -3.17 17.58 5.52
N PRO A 349 -1.82 17.65 5.63
CA PRO A 349 -0.99 18.21 4.55
C PRO A 349 -1.07 17.41 3.24
N ILE A 350 -1.30 16.09 3.31
CA ILE A 350 -1.49 15.26 2.11
C ILE A 350 -2.82 15.64 1.42
N LEU A 351 -3.90 15.79 2.20
CA LEU A 351 -5.21 16.12 1.68
C LEU A 351 -5.28 17.55 1.13
N GLU A 352 -4.64 18.52 1.79
CA GLU A 352 -4.50 19.90 1.31
C GLU A 352 -3.77 19.93 -0.03
N SER A 353 -2.63 19.24 -0.13
CA SER A 353 -1.90 19.10 -1.40
C SER A 353 -2.76 18.47 -2.52
N TYR A 354 -3.67 17.55 -2.18
CA TYR A 354 -4.60 16.99 -3.15
C TYR A 354 -5.68 17.98 -3.60
N ILE A 355 -6.15 18.86 -2.71
CA ILE A 355 -7.06 19.96 -3.06
C ILE A 355 -6.37 20.94 -4.00
N ASP A 356 -5.13 21.33 -3.71
CA ASP A 356 -4.35 22.21 -4.58
C ASP A 356 -4.17 21.60 -5.97
N GLY A 357 -3.89 20.30 -6.04
CA GLY A 357 -3.81 19.56 -7.30
C GLY A 357 -5.14 19.50 -8.06
N VAL A 358 -6.28 19.50 -7.37
CA VAL A 358 -7.62 19.58 -7.99
C VAL A 358 -7.84 20.97 -8.58
N ASP A 359 -7.54 22.02 -7.81
CA ASP A 359 -7.74 23.41 -8.24
C ASP A 359 -6.85 23.76 -9.44
N LYS A 360 -5.57 23.37 -9.42
CA LYS A 360 -4.66 23.54 -10.55
C LYS A 360 -5.20 22.90 -11.84
N ARG A 361 -5.65 21.65 -11.77
CA ARG A 361 -6.16 20.93 -12.95
C ARG A 361 -7.46 21.53 -13.49
N LYS A 362 -8.29 22.09 -12.60
CA LYS A 362 -9.51 22.81 -12.97
C LYS A 362 -9.18 24.13 -13.69
N GLU A 363 -8.09 24.81 -13.33
CA GLU A 363 -7.61 26.01 -14.03
C GLU A 363 -7.05 25.69 -15.41
N GLU A 364 -6.24 24.64 -15.53
CA GLU A 364 -5.67 24.17 -16.80
C GLU A 364 -6.76 23.90 -17.85
N LEU A 365 -7.86 23.24 -17.46
CA LEU A 365 -8.99 22.97 -18.36
C LEU A 365 -9.75 24.22 -18.82
N LYS A 366 -9.77 25.30 -18.02
CA LYS A 366 -10.37 26.57 -18.44
C LYS A 366 -9.52 27.28 -19.49
N MET A 367 -8.20 27.06 -19.46
CA MET A 367 -7.27 27.67 -20.40
C MET A 367 -7.29 26.96 -21.76
N GLU A 368 -7.53 25.65 -21.80
CA GLU A 368 -7.62 24.87 -23.05
C GLU A 368 -8.95 25.08 -23.81
N GLY A 369 -9.99 25.57 -23.13
CA GLY A 369 -11.31 25.82 -23.73
C GLY A 369 -11.50 27.21 -24.33
N ASN A 370 -10.50 28.10 -24.24
CA ASN A 370 -10.45 29.43 -24.86
C ASN A 370 -9.48 29.43 -26.04
#